data_AF-Q383C2-F1
#
_entry.id   AF-Q383C2-F1
#
_cell.length_a   1.000
_cell.length_b   1.000
_cell.length_c   1.000
_cell.angle_alpha   90.00
_cell.angle_beta   90.00
_cell.angle_gamma   90.00
#
_symmetry.space_group_name_H-M   'P 1'
#
loop_
_entity.id
_entity.type
_entity.pdbx_description
1 polymer ?
#
loop_
_entity_poly.entity_id
_entity_poly.type
_entity_poly.pdbx_seq_one_letter_code
_entity_poly.pdbx_strand_id
1 'polypeptide(L)'
;MLEAQQKINSLREDKELYATLEAKASANFERHRSELTLLLQKERAIHAAAEDRLRAQLQQLLQENEAAQAELQCVRAERDNRCCEEVQRQRQQREQHEETMRREALELRDALAVIRDDVEVAQKEKHWHEMQLHEALTLQQALHADFRKVRQEADELSATELQKGQPQKSGREKVFLPCGPADKTCPVKPASHHIAAIVSTVERNNYYWPRLYYRRRGIPSPLDSRRESAPRCRSNSSNPAVDIHRNSSIEPCQATQLVASPILPKPATAVPATTASLSITPVTALAADTSATSTVAAKVDPPVTYSARNLDAICRSLLREILQMRKEYQECTAALNDPTSDTVELSRRMRNLMCTLDRKVHQLRSLRQQQAKVEDKLRMHDMLMEIAEENNYCRSVYSDLLELIRS
;
A
#
# COMPACT_ATOMS: atom_id res chain seq x y z
N MET A 1 53.09 -110.51 31.13
CA MET A 1 53.10 -110.46 29.65
C MET A 1 51.70 -110.17 29.08
N LEU A 2 50.65 -110.95 29.42
CA LEU A 2 49.29 -110.71 28.92
C LEU A 2 48.71 -109.31 29.24
N GLU A 3 48.88 -108.81 30.47
CA GLU A 3 48.40 -107.47 30.86
C GLU A 3 49.05 -106.33 30.05
N ALA A 4 50.33 -106.47 29.70
CA ALA A 4 51.03 -105.47 28.89
C ALA A 4 50.49 -105.46 27.45
N GLN A 5 50.19 -106.62 26.88
CA GLN A 5 49.61 -106.74 25.54
C GLN A 5 48.21 -106.11 25.49
N GLN A 6 47.37 -106.35 26.50
CA GLN A 6 46.04 -105.74 26.61
C GLN A 6 46.12 -104.21 26.72
N LYS A 7 47.06 -103.68 27.53
CA LYS A 7 47.30 -102.23 27.61
C LYS A 7 47.76 -101.64 26.28
N ILE A 8 48.65 -102.33 25.54
CA ILE A 8 49.08 -101.88 24.21
C ILE A 8 47.89 -101.82 23.24
N ASN A 9 47.01 -102.83 23.26
CA ASN A 9 45.80 -102.84 22.42
C ASN A 9 44.83 -101.71 22.79
N SER A 10 44.55 -101.52 24.09
CA SER A 10 43.71 -100.42 24.56
C SER A 10 44.26 -99.04 24.17
N LEU A 11 45.58 -98.82 24.31
CA LEU A 11 46.21 -97.58 23.87
C LEU A 11 46.13 -97.37 22.34
N ARG A 12 46.13 -98.46 21.57
CA ARG A 12 45.96 -98.42 20.12
C ARG A 12 44.53 -98.08 19.72
N GLU A 13 43.53 -98.69 20.36
CA GLU A 13 42.12 -98.36 20.21
C GLU A 13 41.83 -96.90 20.58
N ASP A 14 42.38 -96.43 21.70
CA ASP A 14 42.28 -95.02 22.11
C ASP A 14 42.91 -94.09 21.06
N LYS A 15 44.10 -94.44 20.53
CA LYS A 15 44.76 -93.65 19.46
C LYS A 15 43.89 -93.57 18.21
N GLU A 16 43.27 -94.68 17.79
CA GLU A 16 42.36 -94.71 16.64
C GLU A 16 41.10 -93.87 16.93
N LEU A 17 40.53 -93.96 18.14
CA LEU A 17 39.41 -93.12 18.57
C LEU A 17 39.77 -91.63 18.49
N TYR A 18 40.88 -91.20 19.09
CA TYR A 18 41.34 -89.81 19.04
C TYR A 18 41.59 -89.34 17.61
N ALA A 19 42.16 -90.19 16.73
CA ALA A 19 42.34 -89.85 15.33
C ALA A 19 41.00 -89.64 14.59
N THR A 20 39.99 -90.48 14.86
CA THR A 20 38.64 -90.26 14.27
C THR A 20 37.96 -89.01 14.80
N LEU A 21 38.18 -88.68 16.08
CA LEU A 21 37.61 -87.50 16.74
C LEU A 21 38.27 -86.23 16.22
N GLU A 22 39.59 -86.24 16.03
CA GLU A 22 40.37 -85.17 15.39
C GLU A 22 39.94 -84.95 13.93
N ALA A 23 39.74 -86.02 13.16
CA ALA A 23 39.26 -85.92 11.77
C ALA A 23 37.85 -85.32 11.70
N LYS A 24 36.92 -85.75 12.57
CA LYS A 24 35.57 -85.17 12.68
C LYS A 24 35.61 -83.71 13.11
N ALA A 25 36.45 -83.36 14.08
CA ALA A 25 36.61 -81.98 14.53
C ALA A 25 37.15 -81.10 13.41
N SER A 26 38.19 -81.55 12.69
CA SER A 26 38.77 -80.83 11.56
C SER A 26 37.75 -80.61 10.44
N ALA A 27 36.99 -81.64 10.06
CA ALA A 27 35.92 -81.53 9.07
C ALA A 27 34.82 -80.54 9.50
N ASN A 28 34.43 -80.55 10.77
CA ASN A 28 33.47 -79.59 11.31
C ASN A 28 34.00 -78.15 11.31
N PHE A 29 35.27 -77.94 11.68
CA PHE A 29 35.90 -76.63 11.61
C PHE A 29 35.99 -76.09 10.17
N GLU A 30 36.34 -76.95 9.21
CA GLU A 30 36.35 -76.59 7.78
C GLU A 30 34.95 -76.24 7.28
N ARG A 31 33.93 -77.03 7.67
CA ARG A 31 32.53 -76.74 7.35
C ARG A 31 32.10 -75.39 7.90
N HIS A 32 32.32 -75.13 9.19
CA HIS A 32 31.99 -73.85 9.82
C HIS A 32 32.74 -72.68 9.18
N ARG A 33 34.02 -72.86 8.83
CA ARG A 33 34.80 -71.84 8.11
C ARG A 33 34.19 -71.53 6.75
N SER A 34 33.75 -72.55 6.00
CA SER A 34 33.09 -72.39 4.70
C SER A 34 31.72 -71.71 4.83
N GLU A 35 30.92 -72.08 5.83
CA GLU A 35 29.62 -71.48 6.14
C GLU A 35 29.77 -70.00 6.53
N LEU A 36 30.74 -69.66 7.39
CA LEU A 36 31.03 -68.28 7.76
C LEU A 36 31.45 -67.44 6.55
N THR A 37 32.31 -67.99 5.68
CA THR A 37 32.74 -67.29 4.45
C THR A 37 31.56 -67.04 3.51
N LEU A 38 30.65 -68.01 3.37
CA LEU A 38 29.43 -67.87 2.57
C LEU A 38 28.48 -66.82 3.17
N LEU A 39 28.30 -66.80 4.49
CA LEU A 39 27.48 -65.79 5.17
C LEU A 39 28.05 -64.38 4.97
N LEU A 40 29.37 -64.21 5.10
CA LEU A 40 30.03 -62.93 4.83
C LEU A 40 29.85 -62.47 3.37
N GLN A 41 29.89 -63.41 2.40
CA GLN A 41 29.61 -63.09 1.00
C GLN A 41 28.15 -62.68 0.78
N LYS A 42 27.19 -63.37 1.40
CA LYS A 42 25.77 -63.03 1.33
C LYS A 42 25.47 -61.68 1.97
N GLU A 43 26.09 -61.39 3.12
CA GLU A 43 25.97 -60.09 3.80
C GLU A 43 26.47 -58.96 2.89
N ARG A 44 27.66 -59.11 2.29
CA ARG A 44 28.18 -58.13 1.31
C ARG A 44 27.24 -57.95 0.11
N ALA A 45 26.64 -59.02 -0.40
CA ALA A 45 25.69 -58.95 -1.50
C ALA A 45 24.40 -58.21 -1.14
N ILE A 46 23.88 -58.43 0.08
CA ILE A 46 22.70 -57.71 0.60
C ILE A 46 23.02 -56.22 0.76
N HIS A 47 24.19 -55.88 1.30
CA HIS A 47 24.62 -54.48 1.44
C HIS A 47 24.77 -53.80 0.08
N ALA A 48 25.43 -54.44 -0.90
CA ALA A 48 25.55 -53.90 -2.26
C ALA A 48 24.16 -53.66 -2.90
N ALA A 49 23.24 -54.62 -2.77
CA ALA A 49 21.88 -54.46 -3.28
C ALA A 49 21.08 -53.35 -2.58
N ALA A 50 21.29 -53.15 -1.27
CA ALA A 50 20.68 -52.05 -0.53
C ALA A 50 21.24 -50.69 -0.96
N GLU A 51 22.55 -50.58 -1.15
CA GLU A 51 23.20 -49.37 -1.68
C GLU A 51 22.70 -49.02 -3.08
N ASP A 52 22.58 -50.00 -3.98
CA ASP A 52 22.09 -49.76 -5.34
C ASP A 52 20.63 -49.27 -5.36
N ARG A 53 19.78 -49.79 -4.47
CA ARG A 53 18.41 -49.25 -4.28
C ARG A 53 18.43 -47.80 -3.80
N LEU A 54 19.29 -47.46 -2.85
CA LEU A 54 19.42 -46.08 -2.35
C LEU A 54 19.95 -45.14 -3.45
N ARG A 55 20.92 -45.60 -4.28
CA ARG A 55 21.41 -44.84 -5.43
C ARG A 55 20.29 -44.58 -6.44
N ALA A 56 19.48 -45.59 -6.76
CA ALA A 56 18.34 -45.45 -7.67
C ALA A 56 17.27 -44.47 -7.12
N GLN A 57 16.94 -44.57 -5.83
CA GLN A 57 16.02 -43.64 -5.17
C GLN A 57 16.55 -42.20 -5.16
N LEU A 58 17.84 -42.01 -4.89
CA LEU A 58 18.45 -40.68 -4.91
C LEU A 58 18.43 -40.09 -6.34
N GLN A 59 18.74 -40.89 -7.36
CA GLN A 59 18.65 -40.46 -8.76
C GLN A 59 17.24 -40.06 -9.15
N GLN A 60 16.23 -40.83 -8.75
CA GLN A 60 14.83 -40.50 -8.97
C GLN A 60 14.45 -39.16 -8.30
N LEU A 61 14.79 -38.98 -7.02
CA LEU A 61 14.50 -37.74 -6.29
C LEU A 61 15.21 -36.53 -6.90
N LEU A 62 16.42 -36.69 -7.43
CA LEU A 62 17.13 -35.61 -8.13
C LEU A 62 16.41 -35.23 -9.43
N GLN A 63 15.97 -36.21 -10.22
CA GLN A 63 15.17 -35.96 -11.43
C GLN A 63 13.83 -35.26 -11.12
N GLU A 64 13.13 -35.71 -10.08
CA GLU A 64 11.89 -35.06 -9.61
C GLU A 64 12.16 -33.62 -9.14
N ASN A 65 13.29 -33.36 -8.48
CA ASN A 65 13.68 -32.02 -8.05
C ASN A 65 14.01 -31.11 -9.23
N GLU A 66 14.75 -31.61 -10.22
CA GLU A 66 15.05 -30.90 -11.46
C GLU A 66 13.76 -30.55 -12.22
N ALA A 67 12.81 -31.50 -12.35
CA ALA A 67 11.51 -31.26 -12.97
C ALA A 67 10.70 -30.18 -12.21
N ALA A 68 10.62 -30.28 -10.89
CA ALA A 68 9.92 -29.28 -10.06
C ALA A 68 10.57 -27.89 -10.14
N GLN A 69 11.91 -27.82 -10.24
CA GLN A 69 12.62 -26.56 -10.45
C GLN A 69 12.31 -25.95 -11.82
N ALA A 70 12.24 -26.76 -12.88
CA ALA A 70 11.87 -26.31 -14.21
C ALA A 70 10.42 -25.76 -14.24
N GLU A 71 9.47 -26.47 -13.62
CA GLU A 71 8.07 -26.00 -13.48
C GLU A 71 8.00 -24.66 -12.75
N LEU A 72 8.73 -24.53 -11.63
CA LEU A 72 8.76 -23.29 -10.86
C LEU A 72 9.40 -22.13 -11.63
N GLN A 73 10.39 -22.39 -12.49
CA GLN A 73 10.95 -21.38 -13.39
C GLN A 73 9.92 -20.94 -14.45
N CYS A 74 9.19 -21.88 -15.06
CA CYS A 74 8.11 -21.56 -16.00
C CYS A 74 7.03 -20.67 -15.34
N VAL A 75 6.55 -21.03 -14.15
CA VAL A 75 5.54 -20.23 -13.42
C VAL A 75 6.06 -18.83 -13.07
N ARG A 76 7.33 -18.69 -12.71
CA ARG A 76 7.95 -17.37 -12.47
C ARG A 76 7.98 -16.52 -13.73
N ALA A 77 8.43 -17.09 -14.85
CA ALA A 77 8.45 -16.41 -16.14
C ALA A 77 7.04 -15.98 -16.59
N GLU A 78 6.03 -16.83 -16.41
CA GLU A 78 4.64 -16.47 -16.69
C GLU A 78 4.14 -15.31 -15.82
N ARG A 79 4.46 -15.32 -14.52
CA ARG A 79 4.09 -14.24 -13.61
C ARG A 79 4.75 -12.92 -14.00
N ASP A 80 6.04 -12.97 -14.35
CA ASP A 80 6.80 -11.79 -14.76
C ASP A 80 6.27 -11.23 -16.08
N ASN A 81 5.91 -12.09 -17.04
CA ASN A 81 5.26 -11.68 -18.28
C ASN A 81 3.91 -11.00 -18.02
N ARG A 82 3.05 -11.57 -17.16
CA ARG A 82 1.76 -10.96 -16.78
C ARG A 82 1.96 -9.58 -16.12
N CYS A 83 2.94 -9.45 -15.24
CA CYS A 83 3.30 -8.18 -14.61
C CYS A 83 3.74 -7.13 -15.65
N CYS A 84 4.62 -7.52 -16.59
CA CYS A 84 5.05 -6.65 -17.68
C CYS A 84 3.87 -6.17 -18.55
N GLU A 85 2.95 -7.08 -18.91
CA GLU A 85 1.74 -6.73 -19.66
C GLU A 85 0.82 -5.78 -18.88
N GLU A 86 0.63 -5.99 -17.57
CA GLU A 86 -0.16 -5.09 -16.72
C GLU A 86 0.44 -3.70 -16.64
N VAL A 87 1.76 -3.60 -16.45
CA VAL A 87 2.47 -2.31 -16.44
C VAL A 87 2.37 -1.62 -17.80
N GLN A 88 2.47 -2.35 -18.91
CA GLN A 88 2.27 -1.80 -20.25
C GLN A 88 0.83 -1.29 -20.45
N ARG A 89 -0.19 -2.05 -20.03
CA ARG A 89 -1.59 -1.62 -20.09
C ARG A 89 -1.82 -0.34 -19.28
N GLN A 90 -1.27 -0.23 -18.08
CA GLN A 90 -1.38 0.98 -17.26
C GLN A 90 -0.69 2.19 -17.90
N ARG A 91 0.49 2.00 -18.52
CA ARG A 91 1.16 3.07 -19.26
C ARG A 91 0.31 3.58 -20.41
N GLN A 92 -0.23 2.68 -21.23
CA GLN A 92 -1.12 3.05 -22.34
C GLN A 92 -2.37 3.80 -21.86
N GLN A 93 -2.97 3.38 -20.75
CA GLN A 93 -4.12 4.08 -20.15
C GLN A 93 -3.74 5.50 -19.68
N ARG A 94 -2.57 5.66 -19.05
CA ARG A 94 -2.07 6.98 -18.63
C ARG A 94 -1.78 7.87 -19.84
N GLU A 95 -1.14 7.35 -20.87
CA GLU A 95 -0.88 8.07 -22.12
C GLU A 95 -2.19 8.55 -22.77
N GLN A 96 -3.20 7.68 -22.86
CA GLN A 96 -4.53 8.04 -23.37
C GLN A 96 -5.19 9.12 -22.50
N HIS A 97 -5.13 9.00 -21.18
CA HIS A 97 -5.69 10.00 -20.27
C HIS A 97 -4.97 11.35 -20.41
N GLU A 98 -3.64 11.35 -20.45
CA GLU A 98 -2.85 12.57 -20.68
C GLU A 98 -3.17 13.21 -22.04
N GLU A 99 -3.34 12.41 -23.10
CA GLU A 99 -3.77 12.93 -24.40
C GLU A 99 -5.16 13.56 -24.35
N THR A 100 -6.12 12.95 -23.62
CA THR A 100 -7.45 13.55 -23.45
C THR A 100 -7.36 14.88 -22.71
N MET A 101 -6.60 14.94 -21.61
CA MET A 101 -6.39 16.18 -20.86
C MET A 101 -5.67 17.25 -21.69
N ARG A 102 -4.71 16.87 -22.54
CA ARG A 102 -4.03 17.79 -23.47
C ARG A 102 -4.99 18.37 -24.50
N ARG A 103 -5.90 17.56 -25.05
CA ARG A 103 -6.94 18.02 -25.98
C ARG A 103 -7.90 18.99 -25.30
N GLU A 104 -8.42 18.65 -24.13
CA GLU A 104 -9.29 19.53 -23.33
C GLU A 104 -8.61 20.84 -22.97
N ALA A 105 -7.32 20.82 -22.62
CA ALA A 105 -6.55 22.03 -22.32
C ALA A 105 -6.38 22.94 -23.55
N LEU A 106 -6.19 22.36 -24.75
CA LEU A 106 -6.14 23.11 -26.00
C LEU A 106 -7.51 23.72 -26.34
N GLU A 107 -8.60 22.95 -26.20
CA GLU A 107 -9.96 23.44 -26.43
C GLU A 107 -10.31 24.61 -25.48
N LEU A 108 -9.95 24.52 -24.21
CA LEU A 108 -10.14 25.61 -23.24
C LEU A 108 -9.29 26.83 -23.58
N ARG A 109 -8.06 26.64 -24.06
CA ARG A 109 -7.20 27.74 -24.49
C ARG A 109 -7.77 28.46 -25.71
N ASP A 110 -8.28 27.72 -26.68
CA ASP A 110 -8.91 28.27 -27.88
C ASP A 110 -10.20 29.01 -27.52
N ALA A 111 -11.02 28.45 -26.63
CA ALA A 111 -12.22 29.11 -26.12
C ALA A 111 -11.90 30.43 -25.38
N LEU A 112 -10.83 30.45 -24.57
CA LEU A 112 -10.37 31.67 -23.89
C LEU A 112 -9.85 32.72 -24.88
N ALA A 113 -9.21 32.30 -25.98
CA ALA A 113 -8.77 33.22 -27.03
C ALA A 113 -9.98 33.89 -27.70
N VAL A 114 -11.02 33.12 -28.07
CA VAL A 114 -12.26 33.66 -28.64
C VAL A 114 -12.94 34.65 -27.68
N ILE A 115 -13.07 34.30 -26.40
CA ILE A 115 -13.68 35.20 -25.40
C ILE A 115 -12.85 36.49 -25.26
N ARG A 116 -11.52 36.42 -25.32
CA ARG A 116 -10.65 37.59 -25.25
C ARG A 116 -10.90 38.51 -26.45
N ASP A 117 -10.96 37.95 -27.65
CA ASP A 117 -11.22 38.71 -28.88
C ASP A 117 -12.61 39.37 -28.83
N ASP A 118 -13.64 38.66 -28.36
CA ASP A 118 -14.99 39.21 -28.16
C ASP A 118 -15.00 40.37 -27.15
N VAL A 119 -14.25 40.25 -26.05
CA VAL A 119 -14.11 41.31 -25.05
C VAL A 119 -13.41 42.54 -25.64
N GLU A 120 -12.38 42.35 -26.46
CA GLU A 120 -11.71 43.46 -27.14
C GLU A 120 -12.63 44.18 -28.13
N VAL A 121 -13.47 43.44 -28.87
CA VAL A 121 -14.48 44.02 -29.77
C VAL A 121 -15.51 44.82 -28.96
N ALA A 122 -16.06 44.24 -27.89
CA ALA A 122 -17.02 44.92 -27.02
C ALA A 122 -16.44 46.17 -26.35
N GLN A 123 -15.15 46.16 -25.99
CA GLN A 123 -14.45 47.34 -25.46
C GLN A 123 -14.32 48.45 -26.51
N LYS A 124 -14.01 48.10 -27.77
CA LYS A 124 -13.95 49.07 -28.88
C LYS A 124 -15.34 49.67 -29.17
N GLU A 125 -16.39 48.85 -29.19
CA GLU A 125 -17.77 49.31 -29.34
C GLU A 125 -18.20 50.22 -28.19
N LYS A 126 -17.89 49.84 -26.95
CA LYS A 126 -18.13 50.68 -25.78
C LYS A 126 -17.45 52.04 -25.92
N HIS A 127 -16.17 52.07 -26.28
CA HIS A 127 -15.42 53.32 -26.45
C HIS A 127 -16.02 54.20 -27.55
N TRP A 128 -16.45 53.59 -28.66
CA TRP A 128 -17.16 54.29 -29.73
C TRP A 128 -18.47 54.91 -29.24
N HIS A 129 -19.27 54.18 -28.46
CA HIS A 129 -20.51 54.70 -27.85
C HIS A 129 -20.25 55.82 -26.84
N GLU A 130 -19.18 55.73 -26.04
CA GLU A 130 -18.76 56.79 -25.12
C GLU A 130 -18.39 58.07 -25.87
N MET A 131 -17.66 57.96 -26.99
CA MET A 131 -17.32 59.09 -27.86
C MET A 131 -18.58 59.73 -28.46
N GLN A 132 -19.50 58.93 -29.00
CA GLN A 132 -20.79 59.41 -29.54
C GLN A 132 -21.64 60.11 -28.47
N LEU A 133 -21.70 59.55 -27.26
CA LEU A 133 -22.40 60.18 -26.14
C LEU A 133 -21.76 61.52 -25.76
N HIS A 134 -20.43 61.61 -25.78
CA HIS A 134 -19.73 62.85 -25.50
C HIS A 134 -20.03 63.93 -26.54
N GLU A 135 -19.99 63.59 -27.84
CA GLU A 135 -20.40 64.48 -28.93
C GLU A 135 -21.85 64.98 -28.75
N ALA A 136 -22.80 64.09 -28.48
CA ALA A 136 -24.19 64.45 -28.23
C ALA A 136 -24.36 65.38 -27.02
N LEU A 137 -23.64 65.12 -25.92
CA LEU A 137 -23.66 65.97 -24.73
C LEU A 137 -23.06 67.36 -25.01
N THR A 138 -21.99 67.46 -25.80
CA THR A 138 -21.42 68.76 -26.20
C THR A 138 -22.38 69.56 -27.06
N LEU A 139 -23.07 68.92 -28.03
CA LEU A 139 -24.11 69.56 -28.84
C LEU A 139 -25.29 70.03 -27.97
N GLN A 140 -25.74 69.20 -27.03
CA GLN A 140 -26.80 69.56 -26.09
C GLN A 140 -26.41 70.75 -25.21
N GLN A 141 -25.16 70.77 -24.70
CA GLN A 141 -24.65 71.89 -23.90
C GLN A 141 -24.59 73.19 -24.71
N ALA A 142 -24.18 73.12 -25.99
CA ALA A 142 -24.18 74.27 -26.90
C ALA A 142 -25.60 74.79 -27.13
N LEU A 143 -26.54 73.92 -27.51
CA LEU A 143 -27.96 74.28 -27.66
C LEU A 143 -28.54 74.88 -26.37
N HIS A 144 -28.24 74.29 -25.21
CA HIS A 144 -28.71 74.79 -23.91
C HIS A 144 -28.07 76.15 -23.54
N ALA A 145 -26.85 76.42 -23.97
CA ALA A 145 -26.25 77.75 -23.84
C ALA A 145 -26.95 78.78 -24.73
N ASP A 146 -27.28 78.42 -25.98
CA ASP A 146 -27.98 79.31 -26.91
C ASP A 146 -29.42 79.56 -26.48
N PHE A 147 -30.15 78.54 -26.01
CA PHE A 147 -31.48 78.71 -25.41
C PHE A 147 -31.46 79.65 -24.19
N ARG A 148 -30.40 79.58 -23.36
CA ARG A 148 -30.26 80.50 -22.22
C ARG A 148 -30.01 81.93 -22.67
N LYS A 149 -29.23 82.16 -23.73
CA LYS A 149 -29.04 83.50 -24.32
C LYS A 149 -30.36 84.05 -24.85
N VAL A 150 -31.09 83.28 -25.66
CA VAL A 150 -32.42 83.69 -26.20
C VAL A 150 -33.40 83.98 -25.07
N ARG A 151 -33.37 83.19 -23.99
CA ARG A 151 -34.22 83.43 -22.82
C ARG A 151 -33.84 84.70 -22.07
N GLN A 152 -32.54 84.96 -21.88
CA GLN A 152 -32.06 86.20 -21.28
C GLN A 152 -32.48 87.42 -22.12
N GLU A 153 -32.33 87.36 -23.44
CA GLU A 153 -32.81 88.39 -24.37
C GLU A 153 -34.33 88.60 -24.26
N ALA A 154 -35.12 87.52 -24.16
CA ALA A 154 -36.58 87.61 -24.00
C ALA A 154 -37.01 88.15 -22.62
N ASP A 155 -36.31 87.78 -21.55
CA ASP A 155 -36.53 88.28 -20.19
C ASP A 155 -36.11 89.76 -20.09
N GLU A 156 -35.04 90.19 -20.78
CA GLU A 156 -34.63 91.59 -20.90
C GLU A 156 -35.67 92.42 -21.67
N LEU A 157 -36.19 91.90 -22.78
CA LEU A 157 -37.30 92.53 -23.53
C LEU A 157 -38.55 92.66 -22.65
N SER A 158 -38.88 91.63 -21.88
CA SER A 158 -40.02 91.62 -20.95
C SER A 158 -39.82 92.58 -19.77
N ALA A 159 -38.60 92.69 -19.25
CA ALA A 159 -38.24 93.63 -18.17
C ALA A 159 -38.29 95.09 -18.65
N THR A 160 -38.01 95.36 -19.93
CA THR A 160 -38.20 96.69 -20.52
C THR A 160 -39.66 97.06 -20.79
N GLU A 161 -40.56 96.10 -21.02
CA GLU A 161 -41.99 96.37 -21.23
C GLU A 161 -42.81 96.45 -19.92
N LEU A 162 -42.32 95.90 -18.81
CA LEU A 162 -43.05 95.83 -17.54
C LEU A 162 -42.56 96.85 -16.50
N GLN A 163 -42.59 98.14 -16.84
CA GLN A 163 -42.50 99.27 -15.87
C GLN A 163 -43.82 100.04 -15.68
N LYS A 164 -44.98 99.50 -16.11
CA LYS A 164 -46.30 100.06 -15.79
C LYS A 164 -47.31 98.96 -15.39
N GLY A 165 -47.55 98.82 -14.09
CA GLY A 165 -48.78 98.22 -13.55
C GLY A 165 -48.64 97.06 -12.55
N GLN A 166 -48.70 97.37 -11.26
CA GLN A 166 -49.30 96.53 -10.20
C GLN A 166 -50.80 96.24 -10.51
N PRO A 167 -51.53 95.27 -9.91
CA PRO A 167 -51.29 94.58 -8.62
C PRO A 167 -51.64 93.06 -8.55
N GLN A 168 -51.26 92.45 -7.42
CA GLN A 168 -51.96 91.42 -6.62
C GLN A 168 -52.94 90.44 -7.31
N LYS A 169 -52.72 89.12 -7.18
CA LYS A 169 -53.62 88.18 -6.47
C LYS A 169 -53.24 86.70 -6.63
N SER A 170 -53.11 86.04 -5.47
CA SER A 170 -53.55 84.69 -5.10
C SER A 170 -53.29 83.50 -6.04
N GLY A 171 -52.43 82.59 -5.56
CA GLY A 171 -52.82 81.19 -5.31
C GLY A 171 -53.09 80.30 -6.51
N ARG A 172 -52.20 79.34 -6.75
CA ARG A 172 -52.54 77.91 -6.79
C ARG A 172 -51.27 77.08 -6.89
N GLU A 173 -50.99 76.43 -5.78
CA GLU A 173 -50.18 75.23 -5.62
C GLU A 173 -50.43 74.26 -6.81
N LYS A 174 -49.49 74.23 -7.76
CA LYS A 174 -49.49 73.24 -8.84
C LYS A 174 -48.79 72.00 -8.32
N VAL A 175 -49.61 71.11 -7.78
CA VAL A 175 -49.34 69.69 -7.54
C VAL A 175 -48.57 69.12 -8.73
N PHE A 176 -47.38 68.59 -8.45
CA PHE A 176 -46.64 67.72 -9.37
C PHE A 176 -47.51 66.48 -9.63
N LEU A 177 -48.22 66.47 -10.76
CA LEU A 177 -48.86 65.29 -11.30
C LEU A 177 -47.80 64.50 -12.08
N PRO A 178 -47.46 63.25 -11.69
CA PRO A 178 -46.79 62.32 -12.59
C PRO A 178 -47.84 61.86 -13.62
N CYS A 179 -48.04 62.65 -14.67
CA CYS A 179 -48.91 62.28 -15.79
C CYS A 179 -48.13 61.45 -16.82
N GLY A 180 -47.93 60.17 -16.50
CA GLY A 180 -47.70 59.12 -17.48
C GLY A 180 -48.71 58.01 -17.21
N PRO A 181 -49.42 57.48 -18.23
CA PRO A 181 -50.37 56.39 -18.03
C PRO A 181 -49.66 55.19 -17.40
N ALA A 182 -50.29 54.59 -16.39
CA ALA A 182 -49.76 53.40 -15.73
C ALA A 182 -49.61 52.26 -16.74
N ASP A 183 -48.37 51.84 -16.97
CA ASP A 183 -48.04 50.73 -17.85
C ASP A 183 -48.65 49.45 -17.28
N LYS A 184 -49.52 48.79 -18.06
CA LYS A 184 -50.33 47.64 -17.63
C LYS A 184 -49.54 46.32 -17.56
N THR A 185 -48.21 46.38 -17.59
CA THR A 185 -47.36 45.22 -17.92
C THR A 185 -46.25 44.90 -16.91
N CYS A 186 -46.15 45.57 -15.75
CA CYS A 186 -45.09 45.28 -14.78
C CYS A 186 -45.58 45.08 -13.32
N PRO A 187 -45.48 43.85 -12.75
CA PRO A 187 -45.89 43.56 -11.37
C PRO A 187 -44.87 43.97 -10.30
N VAL A 188 -43.89 44.82 -10.60
CA VAL A 188 -42.82 45.20 -9.66
C VAL A 188 -42.70 46.73 -9.59
N LYS A 189 -43.30 47.34 -8.56
CA LYS A 189 -43.20 48.77 -8.28
C LYS A 189 -41.82 49.11 -7.69
N PRO A 190 -40.99 49.96 -8.33
CA PRO A 190 -39.84 50.56 -7.67
C PRO A 190 -40.31 51.67 -6.73
N ALA A 191 -40.00 51.52 -5.44
CA ALA A 191 -40.32 52.50 -4.42
C ALA A 191 -39.40 53.73 -4.56
N SER A 192 -40.02 54.89 -4.84
CA SER A 192 -39.50 56.25 -4.66
C SER A 192 -38.30 56.68 -5.53
N HIS A 193 -38.42 57.88 -6.10
CA HIS A 193 -37.40 58.61 -6.88
C HIS A 193 -36.23 59.12 -6.02
N HIS A 194 -35.82 58.36 -5.01
CA HIS A 194 -34.61 58.64 -4.25
C HIS A 194 -33.47 57.90 -4.95
N ILE A 195 -32.46 58.60 -5.46
CA ILE A 195 -31.29 57.98 -6.11
C ILE A 195 -30.68 56.89 -5.21
N ALA A 196 -30.66 57.10 -3.88
CA ALA A 196 -30.24 56.08 -2.93
C ALA A 196 -31.13 54.81 -2.89
N ALA A 197 -32.44 54.91 -3.17
CA ALA A 197 -33.32 53.75 -3.28
C ALA A 197 -33.11 52.99 -4.59
N ILE A 198 -32.79 53.69 -5.69
CA ILE A 198 -32.42 53.07 -6.98
C ILE A 198 -31.07 52.35 -6.85
N VAL A 199 -30.06 53.02 -6.29
CA VAL A 199 -28.75 52.39 -6.02
C VAL A 199 -28.91 51.22 -5.06
N SER A 200 -29.73 51.34 -3.99
CA SER A 200 -29.99 50.25 -3.06
C SER A 200 -30.76 49.08 -3.70
N THR A 201 -31.65 49.31 -4.67
CA THR A 201 -32.36 48.23 -5.38
C THR A 201 -31.48 47.57 -6.44
N VAL A 202 -30.60 48.32 -7.13
CA VAL A 202 -29.60 47.76 -8.04
C VAL A 202 -28.55 46.95 -7.27
N GLU A 203 -28.06 47.45 -6.15
CA GLU A 203 -27.16 46.72 -5.25
C GLU A 203 -27.85 45.47 -4.68
N ARG A 204 -29.08 45.60 -4.15
CA ARG A 204 -29.83 44.45 -3.63
C ARG A 204 -30.09 43.39 -4.69
N ASN A 205 -30.37 43.77 -5.93
CA ASN A 205 -30.60 42.80 -7.01
C ASN A 205 -29.30 42.12 -7.47
N ASN A 206 -28.15 42.80 -7.43
CA ASN A 206 -26.86 42.18 -7.77
C ASN A 206 -26.35 41.20 -6.69
N TYR A 207 -26.71 41.38 -5.42
CA TYR A 207 -26.35 40.43 -4.36
C TYR A 207 -27.02 39.04 -4.47
N TYR A 208 -28.04 38.87 -5.31
CA TYR A 208 -28.71 37.57 -5.50
C TYR A 208 -28.15 36.70 -6.63
N TRP A 209 -27.33 37.25 -7.53
CA TRP A 209 -26.85 36.52 -8.72
C TRP A 209 -25.89 35.35 -8.43
N PRO A 210 -25.00 35.38 -7.42
CA PRO A 210 -24.15 34.23 -7.14
C PRO A 210 -24.94 32.95 -6.81
N ARG A 211 -26.09 33.06 -6.13
CA ARG A 211 -26.88 31.89 -5.66
C ARG A 211 -27.58 31.13 -6.80
N LEU A 212 -28.01 31.81 -7.86
CA LEU A 212 -28.71 31.17 -8.98
C LEU A 212 -27.76 30.37 -9.88
N TYR A 213 -26.51 30.83 -10.03
CA TYR A 213 -25.48 30.12 -10.79
C TYR A 213 -25.15 28.75 -10.15
N TYR A 214 -24.87 28.74 -8.84
CA TYR A 214 -24.57 27.51 -8.09
C TYR A 214 -25.72 26.49 -8.15
N ARG A 215 -26.98 26.95 -8.01
CA ARG A 215 -28.17 26.08 -8.16
C ARG A 215 -28.32 25.47 -9.55
N ARG A 216 -28.05 26.22 -10.63
CA ARG A 216 -28.16 25.70 -12.01
C ARG A 216 -27.07 24.70 -12.36
N ARG A 217 -25.89 24.82 -11.75
CA ARG A 217 -24.73 23.94 -12.03
C ARG A 217 -24.63 22.74 -11.08
N GLY A 218 -25.53 22.61 -10.09
CA GLY A 218 -25.46 21.54 -9.10
C GLY A 218 -24.23 21.65 -8.17
N ILE A 219 -23.62 22.83 -8.08
CA ILE A 219 -22.44 23.09 -7.26
C ILE A 219 -22.92 23.66 -5.92
N PRO A 220 -22.52 23.10 -4.76
CA PRO A 220 -22.88 23.65 -3.46
C PRO A 220 -22.33 25.08 -3.33
N SER A 221 -23.20 26.04 -3.02
CA SER A 221 -22.84 27.45 -2.85
C SER A 221 -21.95 27.61 -1.61
N PRO A 222 -20.79 28.29 -1.70
CA PRO A 222 -19.96 28.61 -0.53
C PRO A 222 -20.69 29.42 0.56
N LEU A 223 -21.84 30.00 0.23
CA LEU A 223 -22.68 30.77 1.16
C LEU A 223 -23.72 29.90 1.89
N ASP A 224 -24.00 28.69 1.40
CA ASP A 224 -24.95 27.77 2.05
C ASP A 224 -24.29 27.05 3.24
N SER A 225 -22.96 26.90 3.23
CA SER A 225 -22.18 26.28 4.31
C SER A 225 -22.26 27.04 5.64
N ARG A 226 -22.73 28.30 5.63
CA ARG A 226 -22.71 29.18 6.82
C ARG A 226 -24.02 29.23 7.60
N ARG A 227 -25.10 28.58 7.15
CA ARG A 227 -26.42 28.64 7.81
C ARG A 227 -26.89 27.37 8.51
N GLU A 228 -26.12 26.29 8.48
CA GLU A 228 -26.44 25.05 9.22
C GLU A 228 -25.67 24.92 10.56
N SER A 229 -25.05 25.99 11.06
CA SER A 229 -24.52 26.00 12.43
C SER A 229 -25.68 26.20 13.43
N ALA A 230 -26.23 25.08 13.89
CA ALA A 230 -27.16 25.02 15.01
C ALA A 230 -26.61 25.75 16.26
N PRO A 231 -27.48 26.34 17.10
CA PRO A 231 -27.06 27.14 18.24
C PRO A 231 -26.34 26.28 19.28
N ARG A 232 -25.07 26.62 19.54
CA ARG A 232 -24.26 26.09 20.65
C ARG A 232 -24.98 26.33 21.98
N CYS A 233 -25.44 25.27 22.63
CA CYS A 233 -25.69 25.27 24.06
C CYS A 233 -24.35 25.38 24.80
N ARG A 234 -24.22 26.42 25.62
CA ARG A 234 -23.15 26.61 26.60
C ARG A 234 -23.25 25.51 27.67
N SER A 235 -22.17 24.80 27.93
CA SER A 235 -21.91 24.14 29.20
C SER A 235 -20.41 23.99 29.37
N ASN A 236 -19.91 24.48 30.50
CA ASN A 236 -18.51 24.49 30.92
C ASN A 236 -18.06 23.08 31.33
N SER A 237 -16.88 22.63 30.89
CA SER A 237 -15.81 22.08 31.77
C SER A 237 -14.71 21.38 30.95
N SER A 238 -13.48 21.86 31.13
CA SER A 238 -12.18 21.17 31.16
C SER A 238 -11.92 19.83 30.44
N ASN A 239 -10.78 19.85 29.72
CA ASN A 239 -9.85 18.77 29.30
C ASN A 239 -9.93 18.27 27.85
N PRO A 240 -8.84 18.41 27.06
CA PRO A 240 -8.65 17.68 25.82
C PRO A 240 -7.76 16.45 26.05
N ALA A 241 -8.27 15.26 25.73
CA ALA A 241 -7.47 14.09 25.44
C ALA A 241 -8.00 13.45 24.16
N VAL A 242 -7.06 13.16 23.27
CA VAL A 242 -7.20 12.71 21.89
C VAL A 242 -7.74 11.28 21.85
N ASP A 243 -8.85 11.06 21.13
CA ASP A 243 -9.17 9.77 20.51
C ASP A 243 -10.23 9.96 19.41
N ILE A 244 -9.86 9.67 18.16
CA ILE A 244 -10.77 9.61 17.01
C ILE A 244 -11.02 8.14 16.71
N HIS A 245 -12.23 7.68 17.01
CA HIS A 245 -12.79 6.43 16.49
C HIS A 245 -14.15 6.70 15.84
N ARG A 246 -14.23 6.34 14.55
CA ARG A 246 -15.27 5.51 13.91
C ARG A 246 -16.68 6.08 13.56
N ASN A 247 -17.14 5.58 12.39
CA ASN A 247 -18.52 5.37 11.89
C ASN A 247 -19.16 6.59 11.19
N SER A 248 -19.94 6.52 10.11
CA SER A 248 -20.77 5.48 9.45
C SER A 248 -21.43 6.11 8.19
N SER A 249 -21.46 5.46 7.03
CA SER A 249 -22.62 4.77 6.40
C SER A 249 -23.42 5.60 5.37
N ILE A 250 -24.02 4.87 4.40
CA ILE A 250 -25.11 5.21 3.41
C ILE A 250 -24.59 5.78 2.06
N GLU A 251 -24.85 5.27 0.85
CA GLU A 251 -25.48 4.07 0.23
C GLU A 251 -25.27 4.15 -1.34
N PRO A 252 -25.84 3.31 -2.26
CA PRO A 252 -25.06 2.58 -3.27
C PRO A 252 -25.50 2.79 -4.75
N CYS A 253 -24.78 2.20 -5.74
CA CYS A 253 -25.37 1.56 -6.95
C CYS A 253 -24.32 0.93 -7.90
N GLN A 254 -24.56 -0.35 -8.22
CA GLN A 254 -24.43 -1.08 -9.52
C GLN A 254 -23.04 -1.22 -10.20
N ALA A 255 -22.67 -2.28 -10.90
CA ALA A 255 -22.94 -3.73 -10.98
C ALA A 255 -22.30 -4.18 -12.31
N THR A 256 -21.27 -5.03 -12.31
CA THR A 256 -21.03 -5.95 -13.44
C THR A 256 -20.23 -7.17 -12.99
N GLN A 257 -20.82 -8.34 -13.27
CA GLN A 257 -20.34 -9.69 -13.00
C GLN A 257 -19.09 -10.03 -13.83
N LEU A 258 -18.28 -11.01 -13.37
CA LEU A 258 -18.11 -12.30 -14.05
C LEU A 258 -17.08 -13.23 -13.36
N VAL A 259 -17.56 -14.44 -13.06
CA VAL A 259 -16.89 -15.77 -13.02
C VAL A 259 -15.95 -16.11 -11.84
N ALA A 260 -16.50 -16.93 -10.95
CA ALA A 260 -15.78 -17.75 -9.96
C ALA A 260 -15.49 -19.15 -10.53
N SER A 261 -14.37 -19.76 -10.09
CA SER A 261 -14.10 -21.20 -10.21
C SER A 261 -13.88 -21.79 -8.81
N PRO A 262 -14.36 -23.02 -8.52
CA PRO A 262 -14.50 -23.52 -7.17
C PRO A 262 -13.28 -24.30 -6.65
N ILE A 263 -13.23 -24.32 -5.32
CA ILE A 263 -12.31 -25.00 -4.41
C ILE A 263 -12.43 -26.52 -4.56
N LEU A 264 -11.29 -27.22 -4.70
CA LEU A 264 -11.19 -28.68 -4.68
C LEU A 264 -10.87 -29.17 -3.25
N PRO A 265 -11.60 -30.14 -2.67
CA PRO A 265 -11.30 -30.69 -1.36
C PRO A 265 -10.34 -31.89 -1.45
N LYS A 266 -9.35 -31.94 -0.55
CA LYS A 266 -8.36 -33.02 -0.42
C LYS A 266 -8.94 -34.18 0.43
N PRO A 267 -8.79 -35.45 0.03
CA PRO A 267 -9.31 -36.57 0.78
C PRO A 267 -8.41 -36.95 1.97
N ALA A 268 -9.05 -37.27 3.08
CA ALA A 268 -8.47 -37.90 4.25
C ALA A 268 -8.21 -39.39 3.96
N THR A 269 -7.02 -39.89 4.33
CA THR A 269 -6.75 -41.32 4.38
C THR A 269 -6.30 -41.66 5.79
N ALA A 270 -7.14 -42.45 6.46
CA ALA A 270 -6.92 -43.03 7.77
C ALA A 270 -5.97 -44.22 7.68
N VAL A 271 -5.04 -44.33 8.65
CA VAL A 271 -4.40 -45.60 9.02
C VAL A 271 -4.31 -45.63 10.55
N PRO A 272 -4.81 -46.68 11.23
CA PRO A 272 -4.69 -46.82 12.67
C PRO A 272 -3.45 -47.63 13.10
N ALA A 273 -2.96 -47.25 14.28
CA ALA A 273 -2.19 -47.96 15.29
C ALA A 273 -1.69 -49.39 15.02
N THR A 274 -0.41 -49.65 15.34
CA THR A 274 0.00 -50.80 16.18
C THR A 274 1.34 -50.50 16.88
N THR A 275 1.38 -50.95 18.13
CA THR A 275 2.29 -50.80 19.28
C THR A 275 3.65 -51.53 19.22
N ALA A 276 4.68 -50.93 19.84
CA ALA A 276 5.72 -51.55 20.73
C ALA A 276 6.82 -50.48 20.97
N SER A 277 6.88 -49.75 22.10
CA SER A 277 7.40 -50.14 23.42
C SER A 277 8.81 -50.75 23.39
N LEU A 278 9.81 -49.97 23.79
CA LEU A 278 10.85 -50.37 24.75
C LEU A 278 11.62 -49.12 25.23
N SER A 279 11.52 -48.93 26.54
CA SER A 279 12.12 -47.91 27.39
C SER A 279 13.58 -48.22 27.72
N ILE A 280 14.46 -47.22 27.67
CA ILE A 280 15.72 -47.21 28.44
C ILE A 280 15.86 -45.83 29.09
N THR A 281 16.13 -45.89 30.39
CA THR A 281 16.14 -44.89 31.44
C THR A 281 17.32 -43.90 31.40
N PRO A 282 17.26 -42.77 32.15
CA PRO A 282 18.21 -41.66 32.07
C PRO A 282 19.32 -41.74 33.14
N VAL A 283 20.46 -41.09 32.88
CA VAL A 283 21.53 -40.85 33.86
C VAL A 283 21.78 -39.36 34.06
N THR A 284 21.40 -38.96 35.26
CA THR A 284 21.83 -37.92 36.21
C THR A 284 23.14 -37.14 35.97
N ALA A 285 22.99 -35.81 36.11
CA ALA A 285 23.85 -34.82 36.79
C ALA A 285 25.33 -34.66 36.44
N LEU A 286 25.69 -33.42 36.07
CA LEU A 286 26.69 -32.66 36.82
C LEU A 286 26.41 -31.14 36.70
N ALA A 287 26.35 -30.48 37.85
CA ALA A 287 26.21 -29.04 38.01
C ALA A 287 27.59 -28.36 37.88
N ALA A 288 27.62 -27.16 37.30
CA ALA A 288 28.69 -26.20 37.50
C ALA A 288 28.08 -24.80 37.57
N ASP A 289 28.09 -24.26 38.78
CA ASP A 289 27.76 -22.89 39.13
C ASP A 289 28.74 -21.90 38.48
N THR A 290 28.22 -20.76 38.01
CA THR A 290 28.98 -19.51 38.05
C THR A 290 28.03 -18.32 38.12
N SER A 291 28.37 -17.45 39.05
CA SER A 291 27.51 -16.54 39.78
C SER A 291 27.51 -15.11 39.20
N ALA A 292 26.58 -14.30 39.72
CA ALA A 292 26.51 -12.83 39.67
C ALA A 292 26.12 -12.24 38.29
N THR A 293 25.18 -11.30 38.18
CA THR A 293 24.84 -10.21 39.10
C THR A 293 23.44 -9.69 38.77
N SER A 294 22.66 -9.44 39.81
CA SER A 294 21.33 -8.85 39.81
C SER A 294 21.40 -7.33 39.64
N THR A 295 20.59 -6.78 38.72
CA THR A 295 20.06 -5.42 38.85
C THR A 295 18.67 -5.37 38.21
N VAL A 296 17.68 -5.10 39.06
CA VAL A 296 16.28 -4.86 38.77
C VAL A 296 16.17 -3.56 37.96
N ALA A 297 15.73 -3.66 36.70
CA ALA A 297 15.33 -2.52 35.89
C ALA A 297 13.88 -2.73 35.43
N ALA A 298 13.08 -1.68 35.57
CA ALA A 298 11.65 -1.65 35.45
C ALA A 298 11.10 -2.37 34.20
N LYS A 299 9.96 -3.06 34.39
CA LYS A 299 9.03 -3.47 33.33
C LYS A 299 8.52 -2.23 32.59
N VAL A 300 9.32 -1.74 31.65
CA VAL A 300 8.87 -0.93 30.53
C VAL A 300 8.91 -1.90 29.36
N ASP A 301 7.75 -2.18 28.78
CA ASP A 301 7.66 -3.02 27.59
C ASP A 301 8.72 -2.54 26.58
N PRO A 302 9.62 -3.42 26.12
CA PRO A 302 10.67 -3.01 25.22
C PRO A 302 9.98 -2.38 24.01
N PRO A 303 10.28 -1.11 23.67
CA PRO A 303 9.71 -0.52 22.47
C PRO A 303 10.12 -1.46 21.36
N VAL A 304 9.12 -2.05 20.70
CA VAL A 304 9.33 -2.91 19.55
C VAL A 304 9.88 -2.02 18.45
N THR A 305 11.17 -1.72 18.51
CA THR A 305 11.86 -1.01 17.47
C THR A 305 12.02 -2.02 16.35
N TYR A 306 10.96 -2.12 15.54
CA TYR A 306 10.89 -2.68 14.20
C TYR A 306 11.84 -1.95 13.25
N SER A 307 13.10 -1.73 13.66
CA SER A 307 14.11 -1.19 12.77
C SER A 307 14.56 -2.34 11.87
N ALA A 308 14.30 -2.21 10.57
CA ALA A 308 14.78 -3.14 9.55
C ALA A 308 16.30 -3.40 9.69
N ARG A 309 17.06 -2.43 10.21
CA ARG A 309 18.50 -2.56 10.50
C ARG A 309 18.80 -3.61 11.58
N ASN A 310 17.97 -3.70 12.61
CA ASN A 310 18.15 -4.71 13.67
C ASN A 310 17.84 -6.11 13.14
N LEU A 311 16.75 -6.26 12.36
CA LEU A 311 16.44 -7.52 11.69
C LEU A 311 17.58 -7.96 10.76
N ASP A 312 18.12 -7.05 9.96
CA ASP A 312 19.26 -7.35 9.09
C ASP A 312 20.53 -7.72 9.89
N ALA A 313 20.81 -7.03 10.99
CA ALA A 313 21.93 -7.38 11.88
C ALA A 313 21.79 -8.79 12.48
N ILE A 314 20.58 -9.15 12.93
CA ILE A 314 20.28 -10.50 13.44
C ILE A 314 20.41 -11.54 12.33
N CYS A 315 19.84 -11.28 11.15
CA CYS A 315 19.97 -12.16 9.98
C CYS A 315 21.43 -12.40 9.60
N ARG A 316 22.27 -11.34 9.58
CA ARG A 316 23.70 -11.46 9.32
C ARG A 316 24.42 -12.24 10.41
N SER A 317 24.11 -12.00 11.69
CA SER A 317 24.69 -12.76 12.80
C SER A 317 24.38 -14.24 12.69
N LEU A 318 23.11 -14.57 12.44
CA LEU A 318 22.64 -15.94 12.34
C LEU A 318 23.20 -16.65 11.10
N LEU A 319 23.42 -15.93 10.00
CA LEU A 319 24.12 -16.45 8.83
C LEU A 319 25.60 -16.78 9.13
N ARG A 320 26.30 -15.96 9.92
CA ARG A 320 27.66 -16.28 10.38
C ARG A 320 27.68 -17.53 11.25
N GLU A 321 26.72 -17.68 12.17
CA GLU A 321 26.59 -18.90 12.99
C GLU A 321 26.34 -20.14 12.14
N ILE A 322 25.48 -20.07 11.11
CA ILE A 322 25.23 -21.17 10.18
C ILE A 322 26.51 -21.54 9.42
N LEU A 323 27.26 -20.56 8.93
CA LEU A 323 28.53 -20.81 8.24
C LEU A 323 29.58 -21.45 9.17
N GLN A 324 29.64 -21.00 10.43
CA GLN A 324 30.51 -21.58 11.45
C GLN A 324 30.15 -23.04 11.75
N MET A 325 28.87 -23.35 11.98
CA MET A 325 28.42 -24.72 12.19
C MET A 325 28.64 -25.62 10.98
N ARG A 326 28.51 -25.08 9.76
CA ARG A 326 28.83 -25.81 8.52
C ARG A 326 30.31 -26.16 8.47
N LYS A 327 31.19 -25.24 8.87
CA LYS A 327 32.64 -25.49 8.96
C LYS A 327 32.94 -26.58 10.01
N GLU A 328 32.35 -26.50 11.20
CA GLU A 328 32.50 -27.53 12.24
C GLU A 328 31.99 -28.90 11.79
N TYR A 329 30.89 -28.94 11.03
CA TYR A 329 30.38 -30.18 10.46
C TYR A 329 31.35 -30.77 9.44
N GLN A 330 31.97 -29.94 8.60
CA GLN A 330 33.02 -30.36 7.66
C GLN A 330 34.27 -30.86 8.39
N GLU A 331 34.67 -30.21 9.48
CA GLU A 331 35.78 -30.65 10.34
C GLU A 331 35.48 -32.01 10.98
N CYS A 332 34.26 -32.22 11.49
CA CYS A 332 33.84 -33.54 12.00
C CYS A 332 33.84 -34.61 10.89
N THR A 333 33.40 -34.24 9.68
CA THR A 333 33.40 -35.14 8.52
C THR A 333 34.81 -35.50 8.08
N ALA A 334 35.75 -34.56 8.14
CA ALA A 334 37.16 -34.82 7.86
C ALA A 334 37.80 -35.71 8.93
N ALA A 335 37.48 -35.47 10.20
CA ALA A 335 37.96 -36.27 11.33
C ALA A 335 37.48 -37.72 11.28
N LEU A 336 36.33 -38.01 10.68
CA LEU A 336 35.86 -39.40 10.45
C LEU A 336 36.81 -40.24 9.58
N ASN A 337 37.68 -39.60 8.78
CA ASN A 337 38.69 -40.32 7.99
C ASN A 337 39.95 -40.63 8.80
N ASP A 338 40.09 -40.10 10.03
CA ASP A 338 41.21 -40.39 10.91
C ASP A 338 40.92 -41.66 11.73
N PRO A 339 41.72 -42.73 11.58
CA PRO A 339 41.52 -44.00 12.29
C PRO A 339 41.69 -43.87 13.82
N THR A 340 42.27 -42.78 14.31
CA THR A 340 42.49 -42.56 15.74
C THR A 340 41.32 -41.87 16.44
N SER A 341 40.34 -41.36 15.68
CA SER A 341 39.23 -40.58 16.20
C SER A 341 38.10 -41.45 16.78
N ASP A 342 37.42 -40.97 17.83
CA ASP A 342 36.22 -41.61 18.35
C ASP A 342 35.04 -41.38 17.40
N THR A 343 34.83 -42.36 16.51
CA THR A 343 33.78 -42.33 15.49
C THR A 343 32.37 -42.18 16.07
N VAL A 344 32.12 -42.63 17.30
CA VAL A 344 30.79 -42.56 17.95
C VAL A 344 30.53 -41.14 18.44
N GLU A 345 31.50 -40.53 19.12
CA GLU A 345 31.41 -39.14 19.58
C GLU A 345 31.34 -38.16 18.40
N LEU A 346 32.12 -38.39 17.33
CA LEU A 346 32.01 -37.61 16.09
C LEU A 346 30.61 -37.71 15.48
N SER A 347 30.06 -38.91 15.37
CA SER A 347 28.70 -39.13 14.85
C SER A 347 27.62 -38.48 15.71
N ARG A 348 27.80 -38.44 17.04
CA ARG A 348 26.89 -37.73 17.96
C ARG A 348 27.00 -36.22 17.77
N ARG A 349 28.22 -35.68 17.66
CA ARG A 349 28.46 -34.26 17.39
C ARG A 349 27.90 -33.83 16.05
N MET A 350 28.06 -34.63 15.00
CA MET A 350 27.50 -34.35 13.67
C MET A 350 25.98 -34.29 13.69
N ARG A 351 25.30 -35.23 14.36
CA ARG A 351 23.83 -35.19 14.53
C ARG A 351 23.38 -33.93 15.28
N ASN A 352 24.07 -33.57 16.36
CA ASN A 352 23.78 -32.35 17.12
C ASN A 352 23.97 -31.08 16.26
N LEU A 353 25.05 -31.02 15.48
CA LEU A 353 25.32 -29.92 14.54
C LEU A 353 24.23 -29.83 13.48
N MET A 354 23.82 -30.94 12.87
CA MET A 354 22.73 -30.95 11.88
C MET A 354 21.41 -30.46 12.47
N CYS A 355 20.99 -30.97 13.62
CA CYS A 355 19.75 -30.52 14.26
C CYS A 355 19.78 -29.02 14.61
N THR A 356 20.94 -28.51 15.03
CA THR A 356 21.12 -27.09 15.37
C THR A 356 21.12 -26.23 14.10
N LEU A 357 21.80 -26.70 13.05
CA LEU A 357 21.84 -26.05 11.74
C LEU A 357 20.44 -25.96 11.15
N ASP A 358 19.66 -27.03 11.18
CA ASP A 358 18.27 -27.01 10.71
C ASP A 358 17.43 -25.99 11.46
N ARG A 359 17.49 -25.99 12.81
CA ARG A 359 16.77 -25.00 13.64
C ARG A 359 17.16 -23.57 13.27
N LYS A 360 18.45 -23.30 13.07
CA LYS A 360 18.96 -21.98 12.73
C LYS A 360 18.57 -21.59 11.30
N VAL A 361 18.64 -22.49 10.33
CA VAL A 361 18.15 -22.24 8.96
C VAL A 361 16.65 -21.93 8.95
N HIS A 362 15.85 -22.63 9.75
CA HIS A 362 14.43 -22.32 9.91
C HIS A 362 14.22 -20.93 10.55
N GLN A 363 15.00 -20.58 11.58
CA GLN A 363 14.99 -19.24 12.17
C GLN A 363 15.35 -18.16 11.14
N LEU A 364 16.37 -18.39 10.31
CA LEU A 364 16.77 -17.47 9.23
C LEU A 364 15.64 -17.25 8.23
N ARG A 365 14.99 -18.33 7.78
CA ARG A 365 13.86 -18.25 6.84
C ARG A 365 12.69 -17.47 7.45
N SER A 366 12.36 -17.72 8.71
CA SER A 366 11.30 -16.99 9.42
C SER A 366 11.62 -15.49 9.54
N LEU A 367 12.84 -15.14 9.93
CA LEU A 367 13.27 -13.74 10.01
C LEU A 367 13.30 -13.04 8.65
N ARG A 368 13.73 -13.72 7.59
CA ARG A 368 13.70 -13.19 6.21
C ARG A 368 12.27 -12.93 5.73
N GLN A 369 11.31 -13.80 6.08
CA GLN A 369 9.90 -13.57 5.78
C GLN A 369 9.34 -12.38 6.56
N GLN A 370 9.75 -12.19 7.82
CA GLN A 370 9.37 -11.01 8.60
C GLN A 370 10.00 -9.73 8.03
N GLN A 371 11.27 -9.79 7.63
CA GLN A 371 11.98 -8.69 6.99
C GLN A 371 11.27 -8.26 5.71
N ALA A 372 10.90 -9.20 4.82
CA ALA A 372 10.15 -8.89 3.61
C ALA A 372 8.80 -8.19 3.92
N LYS A 373 8.07 -8.65 4.94
CA LYS A 373 6.82 -8.00 5.39
C LYS A 373 7.04 -6.60 5.95
N VAL A 374 8.17 -6.34 6.62
CA VAL A 374 8.51 -5.01 7.16
C VAL A 374 8.98 -4.08 6.04
N GLU A 375 9.75 -4.58 5.08
CA GLU A 375 10.17 -3.83 3.89
C GLU A 375 8.98 -3.45 3.01
N ASP A 376 8.00 -4.34 2.82
CA ASP A 376 6.76 -4.04 2.11
C ASP A 376 5.96 -2.94 2.83
N LYS A 377 5.91 -2.98 4.18
CA LYS A 377 5.26 -1.94 4.99
C LYS A 377 5.99 -0.60 4.92
N LEU A 378 7.33 -0.61 4.94
CA LEU A 378 8.15 0.60 4.80
C LEU A 378 7.98 1.21 3.40
N ARG A 379 8.03 0.40 2.34
CA ARG A 379 7.74 0.85 0.98
C ARG A 379 6.35 1.45 0.85
N MET A 380 5.34 0.83 1.47
CA MET A 380 4.00 1.38 1.51
C MET A 380 3.93 2.71 2.27
N HIS A 381 4.66 2.83 3.38
CA HIS A 381 4.74 4.08 4.15
C HIS A 381 5.42 5.19 3.35
N ASP A 382 6.55 4.90 2.70
CA ASP A 382 7.28 5.86 1.86
C ASP A 382 6.41 6.32 0.67
N MET A 383 5.72 5.38 0.02
CA MET A 383 4.75 5.68 -1.04
C MET A 383 3.59 6.56 -0.53
N LEU A 384 3.08 6.33 0.68
CA LEU A 384 2.04 7.19 1.28
C LEU A 384 2.57 8.58 1.63
N MET A 385 3.83 8.70 2.03
CA MET A 385 4.48 10.00 2.27
C MET A 385 4.66 10.78 0.97
N GLU A 386 5.09 10.13 -0.12
CA GLU A 386 5.19 10.73 -1.45
C GLU A 386 3.83 11.23 -1.96
N ILE A 387 2.77 10.42 -1.81
CA ILE A 387 1.39 10.83 -2.11
C ILE A 387 0.96 12.03 -1.25
N ALA A 388 1.35 12.08 0.03
CA ALA A 388 1.02 13.20 0.91
C ALA A 388 1.75 14.49 0.50
N GLU A 389 3.02 14.39 0.09
CA GLU A 389 3.81 15.51 -0.44
C GLU A 389 3.25 16.02 -1.77
N GLU A 390 2.91 15.14 -2.71
CA GLU A 390 2.27 15.51 -3.98
C GLU A 390 0.91 16.19 -3.75
N ASN A 391 0.11 15.69 -2.80
CA ASN A 391 -1.14 16.33 -2.41
C ASN A 391 -0.92 17.71 -1.78
N ASN A 392 0.13 17.90 -0.98
CA ASN A 392 0.49 19.20 -0.42
C ASN A 392 0.95 20.18 -1.51
N TYR A 393 1.73 19.70 -2.48
CA TYR A 393 2.13 20.47 -3.66
C TYR A 393 0.93 20.87 -4.52
N CYS A 394 0.01 19.94 -4.80
CA CYS A 394 -1.23 20.26 -5.50
C CYS A 394 -2.02 21.34 -4.74
N ARG A 395 -2.14 21.22 -3.40
CA ARG A 395 -2.81 22.22 -2.56
C ARG A 395 -2.13 23.59 -2.60
N SER A 396 -0.80 23.66 -2.61
CA SER A 396 -0.09 24.94 -2.74
C SER A 396 -0.33 25.57 -4.11
N VAL A 397 -0.22 24.79 -5.19
CA VAL A 397 -0.51 25.26 -6.56
C VAL A 397 -1.96 25.77 -6.68
N TYR A 398 -2.93 25.05 -6.10
CA TYR A 398 -4.32 25.52 -6.06
C TYR A 398 -4.48 26.80 -5.23
N SER A 399 -3.74 26.96 -4.13
CA SER A 399 -3.74 28.20 -3.34
C SER A 399 -3.19 29.38 -4.13
N ASP A 400 -2.05 29.21 -4.81
CA ASP A 400 -1.41 30.24 -5.63
C ASP A 400 -2.31 30.67 -6.80
N LEU A 401 -2.94 29.70 -7.48
CA LEU A 401 -3.91 29.97 -8.54
C LEU A 401 -5.13 30.75 -8.00
N LEU A 402 -5.63 30.42 -6.81
CA LEU A 402 -6.72 31.15 -6.18
C LEU A 402 -6.32 32.56 -5.74
N GLU A 403 -5.07 32.78 -5.34
CA GLU A 403 -4.53 34.12 -5.05
C GLU A 403 -4.40 34.96 -6.33
N LEU A 404 -3.88 34.38 -7.41
CA LEU A 404 -3.76 35.06 -8.72
C LEU A 404 -5.12 35.45 -9.32
N ILE A 405 -6.15 34.64 -9.11
CA ILE A 405 -7.52 34.96 -9.57
C ILE A 405 -8.15 36.08 -8.71
N ARG A 406 -7.68 36.29 -7.47
CA ARG A 406 -8.20 37.32 -6.55
C ARG A 406 -7.49 38.67 -6.71
N SER A 407 -6.23 38.69 -7.15
CA SER A 407 -5.48 39.89 -7.53
C SER A 407 -5.93 40.43 -8.88
#